data_AF-A0A8T4DLL3-F1
#
_entry.id   AF-A0A8T4DLL3-F1
#
_cell.length_a   1.000
_cell.length_b   1.000
_cell.length_c   1.000
_cell.angle_alpha   90.00
_cell.angle_beta   90.00
_cell.angle_gamma   90.00
#
_symmetry.space_group_name_H-M   'P 1'
#
loop_
_entity.id
_entity.type
_entity.pdbx_description
1 polymer ?
#
loop_
_entity_poly.entity_id
_entity_poly.type
_entity_poly.pdbx_seq_one_letter_code
_entity_poly.pdbx_strand_id
1 'polypeptide(L)'
;MILQATTITLGLSAMTAGILYILTSFKTRKQTFYPLLLALPLFTIGFCMRLTGTQETIDLGYYLTDTSYLYINILFTAALILGQKKYWKTP
;
A
#
# COMPACT_ATOMS: atom_id res chain seq x y z
N MET A 1 -6.24 -22.63 -3.61
CA MET A 1 -5.34 -21.85 -4.48
C MET A 1 -6.07 -20.74 -5.25
N ILE A 2 -7.11 -21.04 -6.05
CA ILE A 2 -7.88 -20.01 -6.80
C ILE A 2 -8.57 -19.00 -5.86
N LEU A 3 -9.18 -19.46 -4.76
CA LEU A 3 -9.87 -18.58 -3.79
C LEU A 3 -8.92 -17.62 -3.03
N GLN A 4 -7.67 -18.05 -2.81
CA GLN A 4 -6.64 -17.18 -2.21
C GLN A 4 -6.13 -16.16 -3.22
N ALA A 5 -5.94 -16.57 -4.48
CA ALA A 5 -5.53 -15.65 -5.54
C ALA A 5 -6.57 -14.55 -5.78
N THR A 6 -7.88 -14.87 -5.77
CA THR A 6 -8.97 -13.91 -5.96
C THR A 6 -9.12 -12.93 -4.80
N THR A 7 -8.97 -13.39 -3.56
CA THR A 7 -9.03 -12.52 -2.37
C THR A 7 -7.85 -11.55 -2.32
N ILE A 8 -6.65 -11.99 -2.70
CA ILE A 8 -5.46 -11.12 -2.80
C ILE A 8 -5.66 -10.07 -3.90
N THR A 9 -6.10 -10.48 -5.10
CA THR A 9 -6.31 -9.53 -6.20
C THR A 9 -7.43 -8.52 -5.93
N LEU A 10 -8.51 -8.92 -5.27
CA LEU A 10 -9.57 -8.01 -4.82
C LEU A 10 -9.09 -7.04 -3.74
N GLY A 11 -8.28 -7.50 -2.78
CA GLY A 11 -7.69 -6.63 -1.77
C GLY A 11 -6.77 -5.56 -2.38
N LEU A 12 -5.95 -5.96 -3.35
CA LEU A 12 -5.05 -5.07 -4.07
C LEU A 12 -5.77 -4.02 -4.91
N SER A 13 -6.83 -4.41 -5.62
CA SER A 13 -7.63 -3.48 -6.42
C SER A 13 -8.39 -2.48 -5.54
N ALA A 14 -8.91 -2.93 -4.39
CA ALA A 14 -9.56 -2.05 -3.42
C ALA A 14 -8.57 -1.04 -2.80
N MET A 15 -7.38 -1.49 -2.42
CA MET A 15 -6.34 -0.61 -1.85
C MET A 15 -5.79 0.40 -2.86
N THR A 16 -5.52 -0.03 -4.09
CA THR A 16 -5.10 0.88 -5.18
C THR A 16 -6.18 1.92 -5.50
N ALA A 17 -7.45 1.51 -5.57
CA ALA A 17 -8.57 2.43 -5.78
C ALA A 17 -8.71 3.44 -4.62
N GLY A 18 -8.55 2.98 -3.37
CA GLY A 18 -8.58 3.84 -2.19
C GLY A 18 -7.48 4.91 -2.20
N ILE A 19 -6.25 4.54 -2.55
CA ILE A 19 -5.14 5.50 -2.65
C ILE A 19 -5.38 6.46 -3.82
N LEU A 20 -5.83 5.98 -4.99
CA LEU A 20 -6.15 6.84 -6.12
C LEU A 20 -7.25 7.84 -5.78
N TYR A 21 -8.30 7.42 -5.07
CA TYR A 21 -9.37 8.30 -4.61
C TYR A 21 -8.86 9.40 -3.66
N ILE A 22 -8.00 9.03 -2.71
CA ILE A 22 -7.35 10.00 -1.82
C ILE A 22 -6.51 10.98 -2.67
N LEU A 23 -5.68 10.48 -3.58
CA LEU A 23 -4.83 11.31 -4.44
C LEU A 23 -5.60 12.22 -5.40
N THR A 24 -6.79 11.85 -5.84
CA THR A 24 -7.65 12.73 -6.67
C THR A 24 -8.38 13.75 -5.82
N SER A 25 -8.74 13.43 -4.57
CA SER A 25 -9.41 14.33 -3.65
C SER A 25 -8.49 15.44 -3.13
N PHE A 26 -7.20 15.17 -2.95
CA PHE A 26 -6.21 16.19 -2.61
C PHE A 26 -5.52 16.67 -3.89
N LYS A 27 -5.63 17.97 -4.25
CA LYS A 27 -4.92 18.61 -5.40
C LYS A 27 -3.39 18.67 -5.19
N THR A 28 -2.81 17.63 -4.61
CA THR A 28 -1.39 17.47 -4.32
C THR A 28 -0.63 17.00 -5.55
N ARG A 29 0.65 17.37 -5.63
CA ARG A 29 1.54 16.97 -6.72
C ARG A 29 1.73 15.44 -6.66
N LYS A 30 1.09 14.72 -7.60
CA LYS A 30 1.02 13.24 -7.69
C LYS A 30 2.39 12.55 -7.58
N GLN A 31 3.45 13.25 -7.97
CA GLN A 31 4.84 12.79 -7.94
C GLN A 31 5.33 12.37 -6.54
N THR A 32 4.86 13.03 -5.48
CA THR A 32 5.30 12.75 -4.10
C THR A 32 4.82 11.38 -3.60
N PHE A 33 3.76 10.83 -4.20
CA PHE A 33 3.10 9.60 -3.75
C PHE A 33 3.42 8.37 -4.62
N TYR A 34 4.12 8.53 -5.74
CA TYR A 34 4.56 7.38 -6.57
C TYR A 34 5.44 6.38 -5.81
N PRO A 35 6.41 6.78 -4.98
CA PRO A 35 7.21 5.82 -4.21
C PRO A 35 6.36 5.03 -3.22
N LEU A 36 5.31 5.66 -2.69
CA LEU A 36 4.38 5.07 -1.74
C LEU A 36 3.37 4.12 -2.42
N LEU A 37 3.00 4.38 -3.68
CA LEU A 37 2.24 3.45 -4.50
C LEU A 37 3.01 2.16 -4.82
N LEU A 38 4.34 2.20 -4.76
CA LEU A 38 5.22 1.04 -4.98
C LEU A 38 5.14 0.02 -3.83
N ALA A 39 4.64 0.43 -2.66
CA ALA A 39 4.42 -0.46 -1.51
C ALA A 39 3.39 -1.57 -1.79
N LEU A 40 2.38 -1.29 -2.62
CA LEU A 40 1.34 -2.25 -2.99
C LEU A 40 1.88 -3.44 -3.78
N PRO A 41 2.57 -3.25 -4.92
CA PRO A 41 3.16 -4.37 -5.65
C PRO A 41 4.25 -5.08 -4.82
N LEU A 42 5.00 -4.36 -3.97
CA LEU A 42 5.96 -4.98 -3.04
C LEU A 42 5.27 -5.90 -2.04
N PHE A 43 4.13 -5.49 -1.48
CA PHE A 43 3.33 -6.33 -0.59
C PHE A 43 2.82 -7.59 -1.31
N THR A 44 2.29 -7.46 -2.53
CA THR A 44 1.81 -8.59 -3.32
C THR A 44 2.91 -9.59 -3.61
N ILE A 45 4.06 -9.11 -4.07
CA ILE A 45 5.20 -9.94 -4.42
C ILE A 45 5.71 -10.65 -3.17
N GLY A 46 5.86 -9.92 -2.06
CA GLY A 46 6.26 -10.50 -0.78
C GLY A 46 5.27 -11.55 -0.25
N PHE A 47 3.97 -11.30 -0.39
CA PHE A 47 2.94 -12.26 0.02
C PHE A 47 2.94 -13.51 -0.85
N CYS A 48 3.11 -13.38 -2.17
CA CYS A 48 3.28 -14.52 -3.07
C CYS A 48 4.53 -15.33 -2.74
N MET A 49 5.63 -14.66 -2.41
CA MET A 49 6.88 -15.31 -1.98
C MET A 49 6.71 -16.12 -0.70
N ARG A 50 5.92 -15.64 0.27
CA ARG A 50 5.57 -16.41 1.48
C ARG A 50 4.77 -17.69 1.23
N LEU A 51 4.08 -17.78 0.09
CA LEU A 51 3.30 -18.96 -0.29
C LEU A 51 4.15 -20.01 -1.04
N THR A 52 5.43 -19.73 -1.29
CA THR A 52 6.34 -20.69 -1.93
C THR A 52 6.89 -21.71 -0.95
N GLY A 53 7.42 -22.83 -1.46
CA GLY A 53 7.95 -23.94 -0.64
C GLY A 53 9.42 -23.83 -0.26
N THR A 54 10.13 -22.78 -0.67
CA THR A 54 11.56 -22.58 -0.43
C THR A 54 11.80 -21.56 0.67
N GLN A 55 12.55 -21.95 1.70
CA GLN A 55 12.71 -21.14 2.92
C GLN A 55 13.34 -19.76 2.67
N GLU A 56 14.36 -19.68 1.80
CA GLU A 56 14.97 -18.40 1.42
C GLU A 56 13.97 -17.42 0.77
N THR A 57 13.06 -17.95 -0.04
CA THR A 57 12.02 -17.15 -0.69
C THR A 57 10.96 -16.70 0.32
N ILE A 58 10.63 -17.54 1.30
CA ILE A 58 9.72 -17.19 2.38
C ILE A 58 10.30 -16.03 3.19
N ASP A 59 11.58 -16.07 3.56
CA ASP A 59 12.26 -15.02 4.34
C ASP A 59 12.27 -13.68 3.59
N LEU A 60 12.55 -13.71 2.28
CA LEU A 60 12.40 -12.52 1.41
C LEU A 60 10.95 -12.02 1.37
N GLY A 61 9.99 -12.95 1.36
CA GLY A 61 8.57 -12.62 1.44
C GLY A 61 8.20 -11.90 2.74
N TYR A 62 8.72 -12.35 3.89
CA TYR A 62 8.58 -11.66 5.18
C TYR A 62 9.19 -10.26 5.13
N TYR A 63 10.43 -10.12 4.65
CA TYR A 63 11.08 -8.82 4.53
C TYR A 63 10.29 -7.81 3.67
N LEU A 64 9.80 -8.24 2.51
CA LEU A 64 9.04 -7.39 1.59
C LEU A 64 7.66 -7.00 2.17
N THR A 65 6.99 -7.91 2.87
CA THR A 65 5.69 -7.63 3.49
C THR A 65 5.81 -6.69 4.69
N ASP A 66 6.84 -6.82 5.52
CA ASP A 66 7.09 -5.91 6.64
C ASP A 66 7.50 -4.51 6.16
N THR A 67 8.34 -4.45 5.12
CA THR A 67 8.73 -3.17 4.50
C THR A 67 7.53 -2.43 3.91
N SER A 68 6.64 -3.15 3.20
CA SER A 68 5.43 -2.55 2.63
C SER A 68 4.43 -2.12 3.71
N TYR A 69 4.34 -2.81 4.85
CA TYR A 69 3.57 -2.36 6.00
C TYR A 69 4.04 -1.00 6.52
N LEU A 70 5.36 -0.79 6.60
CA LEU A 70 5.93 0.49 7.01
C LEU A 70 5.55 1.62 6.04
N TYR A 71 5.61 1.36 4.73
CA TYR A 71 5.17 2.32 3.72
C TYR A 71 3.66 2.66 3.81
N ILE A 72 2.80 1.68 4.08
CA ILE A 72 1.36 1.92 4.26
C ILE A 72 1.11 2.86 5.44
N ASN A 73 1.82 2.66 6.55
CA ASN A 73 1.71 3.55 7.70
C ASN A 73 2.13 4.98 7.37
N ILE A 74 3.25 5.17 6.65
CA ILE A 74 3.68 6.49 6.17
C ILE A 74 2.60 7.14 5.29
N LEU A 75 1.98 6.36 4.39
CA LEU A 75 0.87 6.81 3.53
C LEU A 75 -0.33 7.28 4.36
N PHE A 76 -0.71 6.51 5.36
CA PHE A 76 -1.82 6.83 6.23
C PHE A 76 -1.56 8.10 7.04
N THR A 77 -0.37 8.24 7.64
CA THR A 77 0.04 9.46 8.33
C THR A 77 0.05 10.66 7.39
N ALA A 78 0.59 10.52 6.18
CA ALA A 78 0.60 11.58 5.18
C ALA A 78 -0.83 12.01 4.77
N ALA A 79 -1.75 11.04 4.62
CA ALA A 79 -3.15 11.31 4.32
C ALA A 79 -3.84 12.07 5.48
N LEU A 80 -3.56 11.71 6.73
CA LEU A 80 -4.07 12.43 7.90
C LEU A 80 -3.55 13.87 7.94
N ILE A 81 -2.25 14.09 7.72
CA ILE A 81 -1.64 15.44 7.69
C ILE A 81 -2.28 16.29 6.57
N LEU A 82 -2.46 15.72 5.38
CA LEU A 82 -3.14 16.40 4.27
C LEU A 82 -4.61 16.68 4.59
N GLY A 83 -5.30 15.74 5.22
CA GLY A 83 -6.67 15.89 5.72
C GLY A 83 -6.78 17.07 6.68
N GLN A 84 -5.87 17.15 7.65
CA GLN A 84 -5.79 18.29 8.56
C GLN A 84 -5.56 19.60 7.81
N LYS A 85 -4.58 19.66 6.89
CA LYS A 85 -4.31 20.88 6.13
C LYS A 85 -5.50 21.36 5.28
N LYS A 86 -6.30 20.44 4.72
CA LYS A 86 -7.43 20.78 3.83
C LYS A 86 -8.72 21.12 4.59
N TYR A 87 -9.01 20.40 5.67
CA TYR A 87 -10.31 20.47 6.35
C TYR A 87 -10.24 21.15 7.72
N TRP A 88 -9.10 21.13 8.40
CA TRP A 88 -8.88 21.92 9.61
C TRP A 88 -8.42 23.33 9.20
N LYS A 89 -9.40 24.19 8.90
CA LYS A 89 -9.18 25.63 9.06
C LYS A 89 -9.15 25.89 10.55
N THR A 90 -7.97 26.10 11.12
CA THR A 90 -7.87 26.74 12.43
C THR A 90 -8.66 28.06 12.36
N PRO A 91 -9.48 28.38 13.39
CA PRO A 91 -10.17 29.67 13.46
C PRO A 91 -9.17 30.83 13.37
#